data_AF-A0A7J9RGI8-F1
#
_entry.id   AF-A0A7J9RGI8-F1
#
_cell.length_a   1.000
_cell.length_b   1.000
_cell.length_c   1.000
_cell.angle_alpha   90.00
_cell.angle_beta   90.00
_cell.angle_gamma   90.00
#
_symmetry.space_group_name_H-M   'P 1'
#
loop_
_entity.id
_entity.type
_entity.pdbx_description
1 polymer ?
#
loop_
_entity_poly.entity_id
_entity_poly.type
_entity_poly.pdbx_seq_one_letter_code
_entity_poly.pdbx_strand_id
1 'polypeptide(L)'
;MLPDTLQNLPRDERYAYARLLAYMARVDEEITVDELAMFEQQLGKALLSPNQREVLRRSLKSPPTLEECLDGLGPEAGRLALRDAVLMAASDGSVDDDELEVLKEIAEHLGLVPDAVQQLIDWTKIGYAWMQDGYDLLNSLES
;
A
#
# COMPACT_ATOMS: atom_id res chain seq x y z
N MET A 1 -10.28 -7.44 -11.84
CA MET A 1 -9.82 -6.53 -10.78
C MET A 1 -11.01 -6.24 -9.88
N LEU A 2 -10.87 -6.37 -8.56
CA LEU A 2 -11.93 -5.94 -7.64
C LEU A 2 -12.18 -4.43 -7.83
N PRO A 3 -13.41 -3.94 -7.61
CA PRO A 3 -13.71 -2.52 -7.72
C PRO A 3 -12.76 -1.70 -6.84
N ASP A 4 -12.14 -0.68 -7.44
CA ASP A 4 -11.24 0.24 -6.76
C ASP A 4 -11.72 1.67 -6.96
N THR A 5 -11.38 2.55 -6.03
CA THR A 5 -11.79 3.95 -5.99
C THR A 5 -10.63 4.92 -6.16
N LEU A 6 -9.39 4.43 -6.19
CA LEU A 6 -8.18 5.24 -6.37
C LEU A 6 -8.28 6.22 -7.56
N GLN A 7 -8.79 5.79 -8.71
CA GLN A 7 -8.93 6.64 -9.90
C GLN A 7 -9.97 7.76 -9.75
N ASN A 8 -10.86 7.69 -8.75
CA ASN A 8 -11.87 8.70 -8.48
C ASN A 8 -11.32 9.84 -7.62
N LEU A 9 -10.15 9.65 -6.98
CA LEU A 9 -9.51 10.68 -6.17
C LEU A 9 -8.99 11.86 -7.03
N PRO A 10 -8.89 13.07 -6.44
CA PRO A 10 -8.20 14.19 -7.06
C PRO A 10 -6.80 13.81 -7.53
N ARG A 11 -6.34 14.38 -8.64
CA ARG A 11 -5.06 13.98 -9.26
C ARG A 11 -3.85 14.19 -8.34
N ASP A 12 -3.88 15.26 -7.56
CA ASP A 12 -2.79 15.58 -6.63
C ASP A 12 -2.77 14.60 -5.46
N GLU A 13 -3.95 14.22 -4.95
CA GLU A 13 -4.09 13.19 -3.91
C GLU A 13 -3.65 11.80 -4.40
N ARG A 14 -3.90 11.45 -5.67
CA ARG A 14 -3.39 10.19 -6.27
C ARG A 14 -1.87 10.14 -6.30
N TYR A 15 -1.22 11.29 -6.50
CA TYR A 15 0.23 11.38 -6.46
C TYR A 15 0.76 11.26 -5.04
N ALA A 16 0.15 11.96 -4.07
CA ALA A 16 0.51 11.85 -2.67
C ALA A 16 0.33 10.42 -2.12
N TYR A 17 -0.79 9.77 -2.47
CA TYR A 17 -1.04 8.35 -2.19
C TYR A 17 0.11 7.46 -2.69
N ALA A 18 0.54 7.64 -3.94
CA ALA A 18 1.59 6.81 -4.52
C ALA A 18 2.98 7.12 -3.93
N ARG A 19 3.21 8.36 -3.49
CA ARG A 19 4.44 8.71 -2.74
C ARG A 19 4.51 7.97 -1.41
N LEU A 20 3.40 7.89 -0.67
CA LEU A 20 3.36 7.18 0.60
C LEU A 20 3.68 5.69 0.42
N LEU A 21 3.14 5.05 -0.62
CA LEU A 21 3.49 3.66 -0.94
C LEU A 21 4.98 3.49 -1.29
N ALA A 22 5.57 4.44 -2.03
CA ALA A 22 6.99 4.41 -2.33
C ALA A 22 7.87 4.59 -1.09
N TYR A 23 7.39 5.36 -0.10
CA TYR A 23 8.05 5.52 1.20
C TYR A 23 7.97 4.23 2.03
N MET A 24 6.80 3.60 2.10
CA MET A 24 6.60 2.34 2.83
C MET A 24 7.50 1.22 2.31
N ALA A 25 7.61 1.07 0.99
CA ALA A 25 8.53 0.11 0.37
C ALA A 25 10.02 0.35 0.72
N ARG A 26 10.37 1.42 1.42
CA ARG A 26 11.76 1.75 1.78
C ARG A 26 12.07 1.68 3.26
N VAL A 27 11.08 1.40 4.11
CA VAL A 27 11.26 1.33 5.55
C VAL A 27 12.34 0.29 5.90
N ASP A 28 12.24 -0.90 5.30
CA ASP A 28 13.12 -2.04 5.60
C ASP A 28 14.43 -2.11 4.78
N GLU A 29 14.77 -1.05 4.05
CA GLU A 29 15.91 -0.96 3.13
C GLU A 29 16.00 -2.02 2.00
N GLU A 30 15.21 -3.08 2.02
CA GLU A 30 15.04 -4.09 0.97
C GLU A 30 13.62 -4.00 0.38
N ILE A 31 13.50 -4.16 -0.94
CA ILE A 31 12.19 -4.23 -1.63
C ILE A 31 12.05 -5.63 -2.19
N THR A 32 11.01 -6.34 -1.77
CA THR A 32 10.70 -7.67 -2.31
C THR A 32 10.05 -7.57 -3.69
N VAL A 33 10.02 -8.69 -4.42
CA VAL A 33 9.37 -8.74 -5.75
C VAL A 33 7.87 -8.48 -5.61
N ASP A 34 7.25 -8.95 -4.54
CA ASP A 34 5.81 -8.82 -4.30
C ASP A 34 5.42 -7.39 -3.92
N GLU A 35 6.20 -6.72 -3.08
CA GLU A 35 6.05 -5.28 -2.80
C GLU A 35 6.17 -4.44 -4.07
N LEU A 36 7.19 -4.69 -4.88
CA LEU A 36 7.40 -3.96 -6.14
C LEU A 36 6.24 -4.20 -7.11
N ALA A 37 5.76 -5.44 -7.21
CA ALA A 37 4.62 -5.79 -8.06
C ALA A 37 3.35 -5.07 -7.59
N MET A 38 3.09 -5.03 -6.28
CA MET A 38 1.96 -4.31 -5.71
C MET A 38 2.07 -2.80 -5.95
N PHE A 39 3.25 -2.22 -5.71
CA PHE A 39 3.52 -0.81 -5.98
C PHE A 39 3.25 -0.44 -7.45
N GLU A 40 3.79 -1.20 -8.40
CA GLU A 40 3.57 -0.96 -9.83
C GLU A 40 2.11 -1.14 -10.24
N GLN A 41 1.40 -2.10 -9.63
CA GLN A 41 -0.03 -2.27 -9.84
C GLN A 41 -0.82 -1.02 -9.42
N GLN A 42 -0.56 -0.49 -8.21
CA GLN A 42 -1.23 0.71 -7.73
C GLN A 42 -0.86 1.95 -8.55
N LEU A 43 0.40 2.05 -8.99
CA LEU A 43 0.87 3.11 -9.89
C LEU A 43 0.17 3.08 -11.26
N GLY A 44 -0.16 1.87 -11.74
CA GLY A 44 -1.00 1.64 -12.91
C GLY A 44 -2.40 2.23 -12.75
N LYS A 45 -3.06 1.91 -11.64
CA LYS A 45 -4.43 2.37 -11.31
C LYS A 45 -4.53 3.86 -11.00
N ALA A 46 -3.47 4.47 -10.47
CA ALA A 46 -3.45 5.90 -10.16
C ALA A 46 -3.55 6.81 -11.40
N LEU A 47 -3.37 6.27 -12.63
CA LEU A 47 -3.47 7.03 -13.90
C LEU A 47 -2.64 8.33 -13.89
N LEU A 48 -1.43 8.28 -13.32
CA LEU A 48 -0.49 9.39 -13.26
C LEU A 48 0.22 9.60 -14.62
N SER A 49 0.76 10.81 -14.84
CA SER A 49 1.54 11.06 -16.06
C SER A 49 2.84 10.25 -16.06
N PRO A 50 3.44 9.98 -17.24
CA PRO A 50 4.72 9.27 -17.33
C PRO A 50 5.82 9.90 -16.45
N ASN A 51 5.92 11.23 -16.43
CA ASN A 51 6.89 11.95 -15.61
C ASN A 51 6.66 11.76 -14.11
N GLN A 52 5.41 11.81 -13.65
CA GLN A 52 5.07 11.55 -12.24
C GLN A 52 5.44 10.12 -11.82
N ARG A 53 5.16 9.14 -12.69
CA ARG A 53 5.52 7.73 -12.46
C ARG A 53 7.03 7.54 -12.38
N GLU A 54 7.79 8.24 -13.22
CA GLU A 54 9.25 8.18 -13.19
C GLU A 54 9.81 8.74 -11.88
N VAL A 55 9.29 9.87 -11.40
CA VAL A 55 9.68 10.43 -10.09
C VAL A 55 9.40 9.45 -8.96
N LEU A 56 8.20 8.84 -8.94
CA LEU A 56 7.83 7.86 -7.90
C LEU A 56 8.73 6.63 -7.89
N ARG A 57 9.16 6.12 -9.06
CA ARG A 57 10.13 5.03 -9.13
C ARG A 57 11.52 5.42 -8.63
N ARG A 58 11.91 6.69 -8.77
CA ARG A 58 13.16 7.20 -8.16
C ARG A 58 13.03 7.27 -6.64
N SER A 59 11.84 7.54 -6.11
CA SER A 59 11.57 7.51 -4.66
C SER A 59 11.77 6.14 -4.04
N LEU A 60 11.62 5.04 -4.79
CA LEU A 60 12.02 3.68 -4.37
C LEU A 60 13.55 3.52 -4.19
N LYS A 61 14.36 4.55 -4.43
CA LYS A 61 15.79 4.55 -4.11
C LYS A 61 16.16 5.67 -3.14
N SER A 62 15.43 6.77 -3.21
CA SER A 62 15.65 7.96 -2.40
C SER A 62 14.28 8.50 -2.00
N PRO A 63 13.66 7.91 -0.96
CA PRO A 63 12.32 8.31 -0.55
C PRO A 63 12.35 9.73 0.05
N PRO A 64 11.30 10.53 -0.16
CA PRO A 64 11.07 11.75 0.61
C PRO A 64 10.77 11.41 2.09
N THR A 65 10.66 12.41 2.96
CA THR A 65 10.30 12.15 4.36
C THR A 65 8.83 11.69 4.50
N LEU A 66 8.49 11.07 5.62
CA LEU A 66 7.09 10.70 5.91
C LEU A 66 6.18 11.94 5.89
N GLU A 67 6.62 13.06 6.48
CA GLU A 67 5.88 14.33 6.48
C GLU A 67 5.59 14.83 5.06
N GLU A 68 6.58 14.77 4.15
CA GLU A 68 6.42 15.16 2.74
C GLU A 68 5.48 14.21 1.96
N CYS A 69 5.42 12.93 2.36
CA CYS A 69 4.48 11.96 1.79
C CYS A 69 3.04 12.22 2.25
N LEU A 70 2.87 12.59 3.52
CA LEU A 70 1.58 12.91 4.11
C LEU A 70 1.03 14.25 3.62
N ASP A 71 1.91 15.18 3.23
CA ASP A 71 1.49 16.45 2.65
C ASP A 71 0.68 16.26 1.35
N GLY A 72 -0.47 16.92 1.30
CA GLY A 72 -1.43 16.83 0.20
C GLY A 72 -2.28 15.55 0.17
N LEU A 73 -2.23 14.68 1.20
CA LEU A 73 -3.20 13.59 1.36
C LEU A 73 -4.51 14.13 1.94
N GLY A 74 -5.58 14.02 1.17
CA GLY A 74 -6.93 14.16 1.70
C GLY A 74 -7.30 12.98 2.60
N PRO A 75 -8.36 13.10 3.43
CA PRO A 75 -8.76 12.03 4.35
C PRO A 75 -9.08 10.70 3.66
N GLU A 76 -9.66 10.74 2.45
CA GLU A 76 -9.97 9.54 1.69
C GLU A 76 -8.71 8.91 1.08
N ALA A 77 -7.85 9.70 0.45
CA ALA A 77 -6.59 9.24 -0.09
C ALA A 77 -5.67 8.67 0.98
N GLY A 78 -5.60 9.30 2.15
CA GLY A 78 -4.80 8.82 3.28
C GLY A 78 -5.26 7.45 3.78
N ARG A 79 -6.58 7.25 3.95
CA ARG A 79 -7.13 5.93 4.35
C ARG A 79 -6.86 4.86 3.30
N LEU A 80 -6.98 5.19 2.01
CA LEU A 80 -6.64 4.27 0.93
C LEU A 80 -5.15 3.95 0.91
N ALA A 81 -4.29 4.95 1.10
CA ALA A 81 -2.85 4.78 1.14
C ALA A 81 -2.42 3.89 2.32
N LEU A 82 -3.01 4.10 3.50
CA LEU A 82 -2.76 3.24 4.66
C LEU A 82 -3.20 1.78 4.41
N ARG A 83 -4.40 1.57 3.86
CA ARG A 83 -4.89 0.22 3.50
C ARG A 83 -3.91 -0.49 2.58
N ASP A 84 -3.46 0.20 1.53
CA ASP A 84 -2.60 -0.40 0.53
C ASP A 84 -1.15 -0.54 1.01
N ALA A 85 -0.68 0.35 1.90
CA ALA A 85 0.57 0.18 2.62
C ALA A 85 0.55 -1.09 3.49
N VAL A 86 -0.53 -1.33 4.24
CA VAL A 86 -0.68 -2.58 5.02
C VAL A 86 -0.71 -3.82 4.13
N LEU A 87 -1.36 -3.76 2.97
CA LEU A 87 -1.33 -4.86 1.99
C LEU A 87 0.06 -5.13 1.44
N MET A 88 0.86 -4.07 1.25
CA MET A 88 2.24 -4.17 0.75
C MET A 88 3.16 -4.81 1.79
N ALA A 89 3.12 -4.27 3.01
CA ALA A 89 3.87 -4.75 4.17
C ALA A 89 3.50 -6.20 4.52
N ALA A 90 2.19 -6.50 4.63
CA ALA A 90 1.70 -7.83 5.01
C ALA A 90 1.75 -8.88 3.89
N SER A 91 2.58 -8.68 2.86
CA SER A 91 2.55 -9.50 1.64
C SER A 91 2.90 -10.98 1.89
N ASP A 92 3.76 -11.25 2.87
CA ASP A 92 4.14 -12.60 3.29
C ASP A 92 3.34 -13.13 4.50
N GLY A 93 2.35 -12.35 4.97
CA GLY A 93 1.51 -12.66 6.13
C GLY A 93 2.02 -12.10 7.46
N SER A 94 3.16 -11.41 7.47
CA SER A 94 3.70 -10.66 8.61
C SER A 94 4.05 -9.23 8.23
N VAL A 95 4.13 -8.36 9.23
CA VAL A 95 4.66 -6.99 9.12
C VAL A 95 5.75 -6.93 10.19
N ASP A 96 6.93 -6.45 9.84
CA ASP A 96 8.02 -6.27 10.80
C ASP A 96 7.74 -5.10 11.77
N ASP A 97 8.60 -4.95 12.78
CA ASP A 97 8.40 -3.95 13.83
C ASP A 97 8.60 -2.50 13.33
N ASP A 98 9.48 -2.28 12.35
CA ASP A 98 9.82 -0.94 11.82
C ASP A 98 8.70 -0.45 10.89
N GLU A 99 8.21 -1.28 9.98
CA GLU A 99 7.01 -1.03 9.16
C GLU A 99 5.78 -0.80 10.04
N LEU A 100 5.60 -1.61 11.09
CA LEU A 100 4.47 -1.48 12.00
C LEU A 100 4.48 -0.15 12.75
N GLU A 101 5.65 0.35 13.15
CA GLU A 101 5.80 1.66 13.79
C GLU A 101 5.36 2.77 12.81
N VAL A 102 5.88 2.76 11.59
CA VAL A 102 5.51 3.74 10.55
C VAL A 102 4.01 3.70 10.20
N LEU A 103 3.42 2.51 10.07
CA LEU A 103 1.99 2.36 9.80
C LEU A 103 1.13 2.96 10.93
N LYS A 104 1.56 2.83 12.19
CA LYS A 104 0.90 3.45 13.34
C LYS A 104 1.04 4.97 13.30
N GLU A 105 2.22 5.50 13.00
CA GLU A 105 2.41 6.95 12.83
C GLU A 105 1.49 7.53 11.75
N ILE A 106 1.35 6.84 10.60
CA ILE A 106 0.42 7.22 9.54
C ILE A 106 -1.02 7.20 10.06
N ALA A 107 -1.43 6.14 10.76
CA ALA A 107 -2.79 6.01 11.29
C ALA A 107 -3.13 7.11 12.32
N GLU A 108 -2.18 7.45 13.19
CA GLU A 108 -2.29 8.53 14.15
C GLU A 108 -2.40 9.89 13.46
N HIS A 109 -1.56 10.15 12.45
CA HIS A 109 -1.63 11.38 11.65
C HIS A 109 -3.00 11.54 10.96
N LEU A 110 -3.59 10.45 10.50
CA LEU A 110 -4.91 10.42 9.90
C LEU A 110 -6.07 10.49 10.91
N GLY A 111 -5.77 10.50 12.22
CA GLY A 111 -6.77 10.54 13.30
C GLY A 111 -7.62 9.28 13.40
N LEU A 112 -7.06 8.12 13.07
CA LEU A 112 -7.76 6.84 13.15
C LEU A 112 -7.75 6.26 14.57
N VAL A 113 -8.58 5.24 14.79
CA VAL A 113 -8.63 4.53 16.07
C VAL A 113 -7.32 3.78 16.35
N PRO A 114 -6.88 3.62 17.61
CA PRO A 114 -5.57 3.05 17.95
C PRO A 114 -5.30 1.65 17.41
N ASP A 115 -6.35 0.86 17.19
CA ASP A 115 -6.29 -0.51 16.67
C ASP A 115 -6.53 -0.59 15.15
N ALA A 116 -6.61 0.54 14.44
CA ALA A 116 -6.90 0.56 13.00
C ALA A 116 -5.89 -0.25 12.17
N VAL A 117 -4.59 -0.13 12.47
CA VAL A 117 -3.54 -0.89 11.76
C VAL A 117 -3.71 -2.39 12.01
N GLN A 118 -3.98 -2.80 13.25
CA GLN A 118 -4.21 -4.19 13.59
C GLN A 118 -5.44 -4.76 12.87
N GLN A 119 -6.55 -3.99 12.84
CA GLN A 119 -7.75 -4.37 12.09
C GLN A 119 -7.47 -4.54 10.59
N LEU A 120 -6.63 -3.68 10.00
CA LEU A 120 -6.22 -3.81 8.61
C LEU A 120 -5.36 -5.06 8.38
N ILE A 121 -4.38 -5.34 9.25
CA ILE A 121 -3.55 -6.55 9.17
C ILE A 121 -4.41 -7.82 9.28
N ASP A 122 -5.37 -7.84 10.20
CA ASP A 122 -6.25 -9.00 10.34
C ASP A 122 -7.18 -9.16 9.12
N TRP A 123 -7.60 -8.05 8.52
CA TRP A 123 -8.33 -8.06 7.26
C TRP A 123 -7.48 -8.57 6.08
N THR A 124 -6.20 -8.18 5.97
CA THR A 124 -5.34 -8.65 4.87
C THR A 124 -5.13 -10.16 4.93
N LYS A 125 -4.94 -10.73 6.13
CA LYS A 125 -4.83 -12.19 6.34
C LYS A 125 -6.05 -12.95 5.79
N ILE A 126 -7.26 -12.42 6.00
CA ILE A 126 -8.49 -12.99 5.44
C ILE A 126 -8.44 -12.95 3.90
N GLY A 127 -7.98 -11.84 3.33
CA GLY A 127 -7.82 -11.68 1.88
C GLY A 127 -6.85 -12.70 1.27
N TYR A 128 -5.69 -12.91 1.89
CA TYR A 128 -4.71 -13.91 1.45
C TYR A 128 -5.24 -15.34 1.58
N ALA A 129 -5.92 -15.66 2.69
CA ALA A 129 -6.56 -16.97 2.85
C ALA A 129 -7.60 -17.25 1.77
N TRP A 130 -8.47 -16.27 1.46
CA TRP A 130 -9.45 -16.40 0.39
C TRP A 130 -8.81 -16.61 -0.99
N MET A 131 -7.68 -15.94 -1.27
CA MET A 131 -6.93 -16.15 -2.51
C MET A 131 -6.30 -17.55 -2.56
N GLN A 132 -5.74 -18.03 -1.44
CA GLN A 132 -5.18 -19.38 -1.33
C GLN A 132 -6.25 -20.46 -1.55
N ASP A 133 -7.43 -20.31 -0.95
CA ASP A 133 -8.57 -21.21 -1.16
C ASP A 133 -8.93 -21.33 -2.65
N GLY A 134 -8.79 -20.23 -3.41
CA GLY A 134 -8.97 -20.21 -4.85
C GLY A 134 -7.93 -21.06 -5.60
N TYR A 135 -6.66 -21.00 -5.21
CA TYR A 135 -5.60 -21.85 -5.78
C TYR A 135 -5.81 -23.32 -5.42
N ASP A 136 -6.18 -23.61 -4.18
CA ASP A 136 -6.45 -24.98 -3.73
C ASP A 136 -7.65 -25.58 -4.46
N LEU A 137 -8.69 -24.77 -4.71
CA LEU A 137 -9.80 -25.15 -5.55
C LEU A 137 -9.33 -25.53 -6.96
N LEU A 138 -8.47 -24.73 -7.60
CA LEU A 138 -7.94 -25.07 -8.93
C LEU A 138 -7.22 -26.43 -8.92
N ASN A 139 -6.38 -26.69 -7.93
CA ASN A 139 -5.67 -27.96 -7.79
C ASN A 139 -6.63 -29.14 -7.58
N SER A 140 -7.73 -28.92 -6.86
CA SER A 140 -8.75 -29.96 -6.63
C SER A 140 -9.58 -30.31 -7.88
N LEU A 141 -9.55 -29.44 -8.90
CA LEU A 141 -10.25 -29.65 -10.17
C LEU A 141 -9.42 -30.42 -11.20
N GLU A 142 -8.13 -30.62 -10.95
CA GLU A 142 -7.25 -31.42 -11.80
C GLU A 142 -7.45 -32.92 -11.50
N SER A 143 -7.76 -33.70 -12.55
CA SER A 143 -7.97 -35.16 -12.50
C SER A 143 -6.71 -35.95 -12.80
#